data_AF-A0A924VFL2-F1
#
_entry.id   AF-A0A924VFL2-F1
#
_cell.length_a   1.000
_cell.length_b   1.000
_cell.length_c   1.000
_cell.angle_alpha   90.00
_cell.angle_beta   90.00
_cell.angle_gamma   90.00
#
_symmetry.space_group_name_H-M   'P 1'
#
loop_
_entity.id
_entity.type
_entity.pdbx_description
1 polymer ?
#
loop_
_entity_poly.entity_id
_entity_poly.type
_entity_poly.pdbx_seq_one_letter_code
_entity_poly.pdbx_strand_id
1 'polypeptide(L)'
;DFPQRTIKHVSSPLQKSTCKRLNMFLRWMVRDDEKGVDFGIWKSIRSSQLICPTDLHVERVARKLKLISRKQVDWRTAIELTQNLRLFDPIDPVKYDFALFGLGIEEQFQNKML
;
A
#
# COMPACT_ATOMS: atom_id res chain seq x y z
N ASP A 1 -4.40 -26.64 -7.92
CA ASP A 1 -2.94 -26.78 -7.70
C ASP A 1 -2.14 -25.80 -8.52
N PHE A 2 -1.03 -25.30 -7.96
CA PHE A 2 -0.05 -24.47 -8.68
C PHE A 2 1.37 -25.05 -8.51
N PRO A 3 2.29 -24.85 -9.48
CA PRO A 3 3.63 -25.43 -9.42
C PRO A 3 4.47 -24.90 -8.24
N GLN A 4 5.26 -25.76 -7.59
CA GLN A 4 6.14 -25.38 -6.47
C GLN A 4 7.09 -24.22 -6.82
N ARG A 5 7.59 -24.15 -8.06
CA ARG A 5 8.48 -23.07 -8.52
C ARG A 5 7.84 -21.68 -8.36
N THR A 6 6.52 -21.58 -8.48
CA THR A 6 5.77 -20.31 -8.39
C THR A 6 5.84 -19.71 -6.99
N ILE A 7 5.98 -20.53 -5.94
CA ILE A 7 6.03 -20.10 -4.53
C ILE A 7 7.19 -19.14 -4.26
N LYS A 8 8.31 -19.28 -4.97
CA LYS A 8 9.49 -18.40 -4.83
C LYS A 8 9.30 -17.05 -5.52
N HIS A 9 8.41 -16.97 -6.50
CA HIS A 9 8.29 -15.81 -7.39
C HIS A 9 7.04 -14.97 -7.13
N VAL A 10 6.01 -15.55 -6.49
CA VAL A 10 4.77 -14.86 -6.13
C VAL A 10 4.74 -14.63 -4.62
N SER A 11 4.76 -13.37 -4.21
CA SER A 11 4.70 -12.98 -2.80
C SER A 11 3.38 -13.40 -2.16
N SER A 12 3.43 -13.95 -0.94
CA SER A 12 2.24 -14.38 -0.20
C SER A 12 2.17 -13.74 1.20
N PRO A 13 0.98 -13.33 1.67
CA PRO A 13 0.78 -12.90 3.05
C PRO A 13 1.19 -13.96 4.08
N LEU A 14 1.02 -15.25 3.75
CA LEU A 14 1.40 -16.39 4.59
C LEU A 14 2.92 -16.46 4.83
N GLN A 15 3.71 -15.92 3.89
CA GLN A 15 5.16 -15.78 4.01
C GLN A 15 5.59 -14.48 4.69
N LYS A 16 4.66 -13.76 5.34
CA LYS A 16 4.88 -12.47 6.02
C LYS A 16 5.36 -11.34 5.10
N SER A 17 5.18 -11.47 3.78
CA SER A 17 5.43 -10.39 2.83
C SER A 17 4.35 -9.30 2.94
N THR A 18 4.69 -8.03 2.69
CA THR A 18 3.68 -6.98 2.48
C THR A 18 2.89 -7.15 1.19
N CYS A 19 3.34 -8.05 0.29
CA CYS A 19 2.73 -8.26 -1.02
C CYS A 19 2.66 -6.98 -1.87
N LYS A 20 3.60 -6.03 -1.67
CA LYS A 20 3.63 -4.71 -2.33
C LYS A 20 3.26 -4.77 -3.82
N ARG A 21 3.94 -5.64 -4.60
CA ARG A 21 3.73 -5.72 -6.06
C ARG A 21 2.31 -6.14 -6.42
N LEU A 22 1.75 -7.10 -5.70
CA LEU A 22 0.37 -7.54 -5.90
C LEU A 22 -0.62 -6.44 -5.50
N ASN A 23 -0.39 -5.77 -4.37
CA ASN A 23 -1.23 -4.65 -3.94
C ASN A 23 -1.18 -3.47 -4.92
N MET A 24 0.01 -3.14 -5.46
CA MET A 24 0.16 -2.12 -6.51
C MET A 24 -0.60 -2.50 -7.77
N PHE A 25 -0.46 -3.73 -8.23
CA PHE A 25 -1.18 -4.22 -9.40
C PHE A 25 -2.70 -4.14 -9.19
N LEU A 26 -3.19 -4.62 -8.04
CA LEU A 26 -4.61 -4.52 -7.70
C LEU A 26 -5.08 -3.06 -7.65
N ARG A 27 -4.27 -2.15 -7.11
CA ARG A 27 -4.59 -0.71 -7.11
C ARG A 27 -4.79 -0.20 -8.53
N TRP A 28 -3.83 -0.42 -9.42
CA TRP A 28 -3.95 0.02 -10.82
C TRP A 28 -5.15 -0.61 -11.53
N MET A 29 -5.45 -1.88 -11.30
CA MET A 29 -6.55 -2.54 -11.99
C MET A 29 -7.92 -2.15 -11.46
N VAL A 30 -8.05 -1.81 -10.17
CA VAL A 30 -9.34 -1.62 -9.50
C VAL A 30 -9.68 -0.14 -9.27
N ARG A 31 -8.73 0.68 -8.81
CA ARG A 31 -8.99 2.11 -8.62
C ARG A 31 -9.14 2.79 -9.96
N ASP A 32 -10.08 3.71 -10.00
CA ASP A 32 -10.36 4.58 -11.14
C ASP A 32 -10.02 6.00 -10.67
N ASP A 33 -9.03 6.63 -11.31
CA ASP A 33 -8.61 8.00 -10.97
C ASP A 33 -8.70 8.93 -12.18
N GLU A 34 -8.87 10.22 -11.90
CA GLU A 34 -9.00 11.25 -12.95
C GLU A 34 -7.67 11.60 -13.62
N LYS A 35 -6.54 11.10 -13.10
CA LYS A 35 -5.19 11.47 -13.54
C LYS A 35 -4.56 10.43 -14.48
N GLY A 36 -5.25 9.32 -14.74
CA GLY A 36 -4.79 8.24 -15.61
C GLY A 36 -3.66 7.40 -15.04
N VAL A 37 -3.44 7.40 -13.72
CA VAL A 37 -2.39 6.57 -13.08
C VAL A 37 -2.91 5.17 -12.80
N ASP A 38 -4.12 5.05 -12.27
CA ASP A 38 -4.83 3.80 -12.07
C ASP A 38 -5.80 3.55 -13.25
N PHE A 39 -5.79 2.34 -13.83
CA PHE A 39 -6.56 1.99 -15.04
C PHE A 39 -8.06 1.79 -14.79
N GLY A 40 -8.45 1.37 -13.58
CA GLY A 40 -9.86 1.18 -13.22
C GLY A 40 -10.64 0.14 -14.03
N ILE A 41 -9.98 -0.81 -14.69
CA ILE A 41 -10.62 -1.80 -15.59
C ILE A 41 -11.52 -2.78 -14.82
N TRP A 42 -11.15 -3.14 -13.59
CA TRP A 42 -11.87 -4.15 -12.80
C TRP A 42 -12.92 -3.51 -11.89
N LYS A 43 -14.19 -3.67 -12.25
CA LYS A 43 -15.33 -3.10 -11.52
C LYS A 43 -15.97 -4.02 -10.48
N SER A 44 -15.53 -5.28 -10.39
CA SER A 44 -16.07 -6.27 -9.44
C SER A 44 -15.49 -6.16 -8.02
N ILE A 45 -14.37 -5.45 -7.85
CA ILE A 45 -13.72 -5.20 -6.57
C ILE A 45 -13.83 -3.71 -6.27
N ARG A 46 -14.08 -3.33 -5.02
CA ARG A 46 -14.13 -1.91 -4.60
C ARG A 46 -12.77 -1.45 -4.09
N SER A 47 -12.44 -0.17 -4.30
CA SER A 47 -11.23 0.46 -3.75
C SER A 47 -11.11 0.30 -2.23
N SER A 48 -12.23 0.33 -1.51
CA SER A 48 -12.29 0.12 -0.05
C SER A 48 -11.81 -1.25 0.43
N GLN A 49 -11.79 -2.24 -0.47
CA GLN A 49 -11.34 -3.61 -0.20
C GLN A 49 -9.84 -3.81 -0.46
N LEU A 50 -9.18 -2.83 -1.08
CA LEU A 50 -7.77 -2.89 -1.38
C LEU A 50 -6.91 -2.70 -0.13
N ILE A 51 -5.69 -3.24 -0.18
CA ILE A 51 -4.65 -3.01 0.83
C ILE A 51 -3.63 -2.04 0.27
N CYS A 52 -3.25 -1.04 1.07
CA CYS A 52 -2.25 -0.06 0.67
C CYS A 52 -0.95 -0.76 0.31
N PRO A 53 -0.40 -0.52 -0.90
CA PRO A 53 0.95 -0.95 -1.21
C PRO A 53 1.92 -0.36 -0.18
N THR A 54 2.73 -1.20 0.45
CA THR A 54 3.65 -0.74 1.51
C THR A 54 5.07 -1.03 1.06
N ASP A 55 5.80 0.02 0.70
CA ASP A 55 7.24 -0.02 0.43
C ASP A 55 8.04 0.78 1.46
N LEU A 56 9.36 0.85 1.29
CA LEU A 56 10.25 1.50 2.23
C LEU A 56 9.98 3.01 2.39
N HIS A 57 9.59 3.72 1.32
CA HIS A 57 9.30 5.15 1.41
C HIS A 57 7.97 5.37 2.12
N VAL A 58 6.93 4.64 1.69
CA VAL A 58 5.60 4.68 2.30
C VAL A 58 5.67 4.32 3.78
N GLU A 59 6.41 3.27 4.14
CA GLU A 59 6.59 2.80 5.52
C GLU A 59 7.28 3.85 6.41
N ARG A 60 8.37 4.46 5.92
CA ARG A 60 9.08 5.51 6.67
C ARG A 60 8.19 6.70 6.96
N VAL A 61 7.47 7.19 5.95
CA VAL A 61 6.56 8.32 6.11
C VAL A 61 5.39 7.95 7.03
N ALA A 62 4.79 6.77 6.84
CA ALA A 62 3.71 6.29 7.68
C ALA A 62 4.11 6.20 9.16
N ARG A 63 5.35 5.78 9.48
CA ARG A 63 5.86 5.81 10.86
C ARG A 63 6.00 7.21 11.42
N LYS A 64 6.59 8.13 10.66
CA LYS A 64 6.75 9.54 11.08
C LYS A 64 5.40 10.19 11.36
N LEU A 65 4.40 9.87 10.54
CA LEU A 65 3.01 10.32 10.70
C LEU A 65 2.21 9.52 11.75
N LYS A 66 2.84 8.56 12.44
CA LYS A 66 2.19 7.68 13.44
C LYS A 66 1.01 6.88 12.89
N LEU A 67 1.00 6.60 11.59
CA LEU A 67 0.01 5.75 10.91
C LEU A 67 0.31 4.26 11.08
N ILE A 68 1.52 3.89 11.49
CA ILE A 68 1.89 2.51 11.83
C ILE A 68 2.84 2.51 13.04
N SER A 69 2.71 1.51 13.89
CA SER A 69 3.49 1.35 15.12
C SER A 69 4.36 0.09 15.12
N ARG A 70 3.98 -0.94 14.34
CA ARG A 70 4.66 -2.24 14.31
C ARG A 70 6.08 -2.15 13.76
N LYS A 71 7.08 -2.66 14.47
CA LYS A 71 8.50 -2.62 14.03
C LYS A 71 8.77 -3.41 12.74
N GLN A 72 8.12 -4.55 12.55
CA GLN A 72 8.30 -5.36 11.33
C GLN A 72 7.57 -4.71 10.16
N VAL A 73 8.06 -4.95 8.94
CA VAL A 73 7.39 -4.52 7.69
C VAL A 73 6.85 -5.76 7.00
N ASP A 74 5.66 -6.14 7.40
CA ASP A 74 4.98 -7.38 7.00
C ASP A 74 3.53 -7.13 6.58
N TRP A 75 2.81 -8.18 6.18
CA TRP A 75 1.39 -8.09 5.83
C TRP A 75 0.53 -7.40 6.89
N ARG A 76 0.82 -7.63 8.18
CA ARG A 76 0.09 -7.01 9.29
C ARG A 76 0.29 -5.51 9.33
N THR A 77 1.47 -5.04 8.94
CA THR A 77 1.79 -3.61 8.83
C THR A 77 1.06 -2.96 7.66
N ALA A 78 0.95 -3.67 6.53
CA ALA A 78 0.13 -3.20 5.40
C ALA A 78 -1.36 -3.10 5.77
N ILE A 79 -1.87 -4.06 6.56
CA ILE A 79 -3.23 -4.00 7.12
C ILE A 79 -3.37 -2.81 8.08
N GLU A 80 -2.47 -2.66 9.06
CA GLU A 80 -2.48 -1.56 10.04
C GLU A 80 -2.51 -0.20 9.33
N LEU A 81 -1.61 0.00 8.36
CA LEU A 81 -1.58 1.21 7.54
C LEU A 81 -2.93 1.44 6.84
N THR A 82 -3.46 0.41 6.16
CA THR A 82 -4.72 0.53 5.44
C THR A 82 -5.90 0.84 6.37
N GLN A 83 -5.93 0.25 7.56
CA GLN A 83 -6.96 0.52 8.57
C GLN A 83 -6.92 1.96 9.05
N ASN A 84 -5.72 2.50 9.30
CA ASN A 84 -5.57 3.90 9.70
C ASN A 84 -5.89 4.85 8.54
N LEU A 85 -5.52 4.50 7.30
CA LEU A 85 -5.89 5.28 6.11
C LEU A 85 -7.42 5.31 5.88
N ARG A 86 -8.11 4.22 6.21
CA ARG A 86 -9.57 4.11 6.14
C ARG A 86 -10.30 5.08 7.06
N LEU A 87 -9.64 5.57 8.12
CA LEU A 87 -10.20 6.60 8.99
C LEU A 87 -10.31 7.96 8.29
N PHE A 88 -9.47 8.23 7.28
CA PHE A 88 -9.52 9.46 6.49
C PHE A 88 -10.45 9.33 5.28
N ASP A 89 -10.40 8.20 4.59
CA ASP A 89 -11.33 7.89 3.51
C ASP A 89 -11.72 6.40 3.55
N PRO A 90 -12.96 6.07 3.96
CA PRO A 90 -13.42 4.70 4.01
C PRO A 90 -13.73 4.09 2.63
N ILE A 91 -13.97 4.92 1.61
CA ILE A 91 -14.34 4.50 0.26
C ILE A 91 -13.08 4.21 -0.57
N ASP A 92 -12.05 5.03 -0.42
CA ASP A 92 -10.78 4.87 -1.13
C ASP A 92 -9.55 5.12 -0.22
N PRO A 93 -9.24 4.18 0.69
CA PRO A 93 -8.12 4.32 1.61
C PRO A 93 -6.75 4.20 0.91
N VAL A 94 -6.67 3.56 -0.26
CA VAL A 94 -5.37 3.29 -0.91
C VAL A 94 -4.91 4.42 -1.83
N LYS A 95 -5.73 5.46 -2.04
CA LYS A 95 -5.31 6.69 -2.75
C LYS A 95 -4.15 7.41 -2.09
N TYR A 96 -4.01 7.26 -0.77
CA TYR A 96 -2.96 7.91 0.00
C TYR A 96 -1.57 7.31 -0.25
N ASP A 97 -1.46 6.15 -0.90
CA ASP A 97 -0.15 5.58 -1.29
C ASP A 97 0.68 6.60 -2.09
N PHE A 98 0.05 7.27 -3.07
CA PHE A 98 0.73 8.26 -3.90
C PHE A 98 1.26 9.44 -3.07
N ALA A 99 0.46 9.92 -2.10
CA ALA A 99 0.87 11.01 -1.22
C ALA A 99 1.99 10.59 -0.26
N LEU A 100 1.87 9.41 0.36
CA LEU A 100 2.89 8.88 1.26
C LEU A 100 4.21 8.63 0.53
N PHE A 101 4.15 8.14 -0.70
CA PHE A 101 5.33 7.97 -1.55
C PHE A 101 5.94 9.33 -1.93
N GLY A 102 5.12 10.30 -2.33
CA GLY A 102 5.55 11.66 -2.68
C GLY A 102 6.28 12.36 -1.52
N LEU A 103 5.74 12.28 -0.31
CA LEU A 103 6.41 12.79 0.91
C LEU A 103 7.70 12.04 1.23
N GLY A 104 7.81 10.78 0.78
CA GLY A 104 8.97 9.92 0.97
C GLY A 104 10.15 10.25 0.05
N ILE A 105 9.91 10.95 -1.06
CA ILE A 105 10.93 11.44 -1.99
C ILE A 105 11.31 12.91 -1.74
N GLU A 106 10.46 13.66 -1.05
CA GLU A 106 10.69 15.08 -0.76
C GLU A 106 11.73 15.25 0.38
N GLU A 107 12.96 15.65 0.02
CA GLU A 107 14.09 15.82 0.96
C GLU A 107 13.77 16.76 2.13
N GLN A 108 13.02 17.83 1.87
CA GLN A 108 12.65 18.80 2.91
C GLN A 108 11.76 18.17 3.99
N PHE A 109 10.81 17.32 3.59
CA PHE A 109 9.94 16.62 4.54
C PHE A 109 10.73 15.60 5.37
N GLN A 110 11.74 14.96 4.76
CA GLN A 110 12.59 14.01 5.48
C GLN A 110 13.42 14.68 6.59
N ASN A 111 13.91 15.90 6.35
CA ASN A 111 14.78 16.64 7.26
C ASN A 111 14.02 17.43 8.35
N LYS A 112 12.76 17.82 8.11
CA LYS A 112 12.00 18.73 9.00
C LYS A 112 11.26 18.03 10.14
N MET A 113 11.22 16.69 10.14
CA MET A 113 10.57 15.86 11.18
C MET A 113 11.57 15.06 12.02
N LEU A 114 12.86 15.38 11.93
CA LEU A 114 13.91 14.97 12.87
C LEU A 114 14.11 16.09 13.90
#